data_AF-A0A3Q7FLQ5-F1
#
_entry.id   AF-A0A3Q7FLQ5-F1
#
_cell.length_a   1.000
_cell.length_b   1.000
_cell.length_c   1.000
_cell.angle_alpha   90.00
_cell.angle_beta   90.00
_cell.angle_gamma   90.00
#
_symmetry.space_group_name_H-M   'P 1'
#
loop_
_entity.id
_entity.type
_entity.pdbx_description
1 polymer ?
#
loop_
_entity_poly.entity_id
_entity_poly.type
_entity_poly.pdbx_seq_one_letter_code
_entity_poly.pdbx_strand_id
1 'polypeptide(L)'
;MIVVVCKTHDGLKELLTYGRKGPMNKSSGLHGVGASIGRPLDDRYLVIFLENLRPYAGEFIVDDPQRRLAIRRKPRYVNEETPHVFLGFAVNMINIDTANLYCVTRTGYGLRETLLYGLFSQLQVYKTSADMMEALPFIIDGAISLDGGIIKSGGIFSLGKR
;
A
#
# COMPACT_ATOMS: atom_id res chain seq x y z
N MET A 1 9.45 5.55 -3.47
CA MET A 1 8.93 4.36 -4.18
C MET A 1 8.31 4.81 -5.48
N ILE A 2 8.66 4.20 -6.61
CA ILE A 2 8.09 4.51 -7.93
C ILE A 2 7.43 3.23 -8.45
N VAL A 3 6.15 3.32 -8.79
CA VAL A 3 5.35 2.20 -9.29
C VAL A 3 4.32 2.75 -10.27
N VAL A 4 4.08 2.03 -11.36
CA VAL A 4 3.00 2.34 -12.31
C VAL A 4 1.76 1.59 -11.85
N VAL A 5 0.61 2.28 -11.75
CA VAL A 5 -0.65 1.65 -11.37
C VAL A 5 -1.56 1.56 -12.58
N CYS A 6 -1.88 0.34 -13.01
CA CYS A 6 -2.82 0.07 -14.08
C CYS A 6 -4.19 -0.25 -13.50
N LYS A 7 -5.22 0.46 -13.98
CA LYS A 7 -6.60 0.20 -13.58
C LYS A 7 -7.13 -1.08 -14.21
N THR A 8 -6.89 -1.28 -15.51
CA THR A 8 -7.49 -2.37 -16.29
C THR A 8 -6.45 -3.38 -16.75
N HIS A 9 -6.92 -4.60 -17.03
CA HIS A 9 -6.09 -5.67 -17.58
C HIS A 9 -5.53 -5.33 -18.96
N ASP A 10 -6.29 -4.62 -19.80
CA ASP A 10 -5.82 -4.19 -21.12
C ASP A 10 -4.70 -3.15 -21.00
N GLY A 11 -4.82 -2.21 -20.04
CA GLY A 11 -3.72 -1.29 -19.74
C GLY A 11 -2.45 -2.00 -19.29
N LEU A 12 -2.57 -3.10 -18.54
CA LEU A 12 -1.43 -3.94 -18.17
C LEU A 12 -0.82 -4.66 -19.39
N LYS A 13 -1.65 -5.21 -20.29
CA LYS A 13 -1.19 -5.89 -21.51
C LYS A 13 -0.38 -4.98 -22.41
N GLU A 14 -0.80 -3.73 -22.58
CA GLU A 14 -0.08 -2.73 -23.37
C GLU A 14 1.29 -2.36 -22.78
N LEU A 15 1.50 -2.56 -21.47
CA LEU A 15 2.82 -2.43 -20.85
C LEU A 15 3.67 -3.69 -20.96
N LEU A 16 3.06 -4.86 -21.03
CA LEU A 16 3.70 -6.18 -21.00
C LEU A 16 3.86 -6.83 -22.39
N THR A 17 3.95 -6.04 -23.47
CA THR A 17 4.05 -6.60 -24.82
C THR A 17 5.33 -7.41 -25.00
N TYR A 18 5.18 -8.74 -25.05
CA TYR A 18 6.26 -9.67 -25.35
C TYR A 18 6.46 -9.79 -26.87
N GLY A 19 7.71 -9.84 -27.32
CA GLY A 19 8.01 -10.21 -28.69
C GLY A 19 7.65 -11.68 -28.95
N ARG A 20 7.41 -12.04 -30.22
CA ARG A 20 7.07 -13.42 -30.67
C ARG A 20 8.07 -14.51 -30.21
N LYS A 21 9.26 -14.13 -29.72
CA LYS A 21 10.34 -15.03 -29.29
C LYS A 21 10.61 -15.01 -27.77
N GLY A 22 9.77 -14.37 -26.96
CA GLY A 22 9.88 -14.39 -25.50
C GLY A 22 10.49 -13.14 -24.82
N PRO A 23 11.46 -12.37 -25.38
CA PRO A 23 11.90 -11.15 -24.72
C PRO A 23 10.87 -10.03 -24.89
N MET A 24 10.77 -9.16 -23.87
CA MET A 24 9.89 -8.00 -23.87
C MET A 24 10.21 -7.06 -25.04
N ASN A 25 9.18 -6.60 -25.74
CA ASN A 25 9.34 -5.72 -26.89
C ASN A 25 9.60 -4.28 -26.44
N LYS A 26 10.88 -3.86 -26.45
CA LYS A 26 11.30 -2.51 -26.05
C LYS A 26 10.78 -1.37 -26.96
N SER A 27 10.14 -1.66 -28.09
CA SER A 27 9.53 -0.63 -28.96
C SER A 27 8.07 -0.34 -28.64
N SER A 28 7.51 -0.93 -27.58
CA SER A 28 6.08 -0.84 -27.25
C SER A 28 5.83 -0.31 -25.83
N GLY A 29 4.58 0.08 -25.56
CA GLY A 29 4.17 0.61 -24.26
C GLY A 29 5.05 1.75 -23.77
N LEU A 30 5.38 1.74 -22.48
CA LEU A 30 6.19 2.77 -21.85
C LEU A 30 7.66 2.78 -22.34
N HIS A 31 8.21 1.63 -22.75
CA HIS A 31 9.55 1.55 -23.32
C HIS A 31 9.62 2.26 -24.68
N GLY A 32 8.62 2.05 -25.54
CA GLY A 32 8.52 2.72 -26.85
C GLY A 32 8.38 4.23 -26.71
N VAL A 33 7.48 4.68 -25.81
CA VAL A 33 7.32 6.12 -25.50
C VAL A 33 8.62 6.71 -24.99
N GLY A 34 9.25 6.07 -24.00
CA GLY A 34 10.53 6.51 -23.43
C GLY A 34 11.63 6.65 -24.49
N ALA A 35 11.81 5.64 -25.34
CA ALA A 35 12.77 5.68 -26.45
C ALA A 35 12.47 6.82 -27.43
N SER A 36 11.20 7.06 -27.79
CA SER A 36 10.81 8.12 -28.73
C SER A 36 11.13 9.54 -28.24
N ILE A 37 11.16 9.75 -26.93
CA ILE A 37 11.51 11.04 -26.29
C ILE A 37 12.97 11.10 -25.82
N GLY A 38 13.80 10.13 -26.21
CA GLY A 38 15.21 10.07 -25.83
C GLY A 38 15.47 9.69 -24.37
N ARG A 39 14.49 9.08 -23.69
CA ARG A 39 14.56 8.62 -22.30
C ARG A 39 14.19 7.13 -22.22
N PRO A 40 15.03 6.23 -22.75
CA PRO A 40 14.76 4.81 -22.69
C PRO A 40 14.65 4.33 -21.23
N LEU A 41 13.74 3.38 -21.00
CA LEU A 41 13.58 2.71 -19.71
C LEU A 41 14.36 1.40 -19.74
N ASP A 42 15.57 1.41 -19.21
CA ASP A 42 16.46 0.23 -19.18
C ASP A 42 16.41 -0.52 -17.84
N ASP A 43 15.94 0.12 -16.77
CA ASP A 43 15.76 -0.49 -15.46
C ASP A 43 14.40 -1.16 -15.29
N ARG A 44 14.32 -2.07 -14.31
CA ARG A 44 13.06 -2.68 -13.90
C ARG A 44 12.19 -1.64 -13.18
N TYR A 45 10.91 -1.62 -13.53
CA TYR A 45 9.89 -0.88 -12.79
C TYR A 45 8.79 -1.83 -12.33
N LEU A 46 8.12 -1.44 -11.25
CA LEU A 46 7.00 -2.19 -10.69
C LEU A 46 5.70 -1.71 -11.34
N VAL A 47 4.80 -2.66 -11.58
CA VAL A 47 3.44 -2.38 -12.03
C VAL A 47 2.46 -3.04 -11.06
N ILE A 48 1.48 -2.27 -10.59
CA ILE A 48 0.36 -2.78 -9.79
C ILE A 48 -0.88 -2.79 -10.68
N PHE A 49 -1.51 -3.96 -10.80
CA PHE A 49 -2.81 -4.10 -11.46
C PHE A 49 -3.93 -4.01 -10.43
N LEU A 50 -4.65 -2.88 -10.45
CA LEU A 50 -5.60 -2.50 -9.42
C LEU A 50 -6.78 -3.47 -9.28
N GLU A 51 -7.37 -3.93 -10.40
CA GLU A 51 -8.51 -4.85 -10.37
C GLU A 51 -8.14 -6.27 -9.90
N ASN A 52 -6.86 -6.63 -9.89
CA ASN A 52 -6.40 -7.93 -9.37
C ASN A 52 -6.01 -7.86 -7.88
N LEU A 53 -6.02 -6.67 -7.27
CA LEU A 53 -5.85 -6.55 -5.83
C LEU A 53 -7.10 -7.03 -5.12
N ARG A 54 -6.91 -7.77 -4.03
CA ARG A 54 -8.01 -8.13 -3.13
C ARG A 54 -8.35 -6.89 -2.29
N PRO A 55 -9.57 -6.34 -2.42
CA PRO A 55 -9.97 -5.19 -1.63
C PRO A 55 -10.12 -5.58 -0.15
N TYR A 56 -10.00 -4.60 0.73
CA TYR A 56 -10.38 -4.74 2.12
C TYR A 56 -11.87 -5.09 2.24
N ALA A 57 -12.16 -6.18 2.95
CA ALA A 57 -13.52 -6.72 3.09
C ALA A 57 -14.22 -6.31 4.40
N GLY A 58 -13.61 -5.43 5.21
CA GLY A 58 -14.22 -4.94 6.44
C GLY A 58 -15.00 -3.64 6.24
N GLU A 59 -15.39 -3.04 7.36
CA GLU A 59 -16.23 -1.85 7.38
C GLU A 59 -15.43 -0.55 7.27
N PHE A 60 -16.13 0.54 6.99
CA PHE A 60 -15.57 1.89 6.99
C PHE A 60 -16.01 2.63 8.24
N ILE A 61 -15.24 3.66 8.63
CA ILE A 61 -15.66 4.59 9.67
C ILE A 61 -16.89 5.33 9.17
N VAL A 62 -17.96 5.30 9.96
CA VAL A 62 -19.24 5.94 9.65
C VAL A 62 -19.05 7.46 9.58
N ASP A 63 -19.67 8.08 8.58
CA ASP A 63 -19.64 9.53 8.33
C ASP A 63 -18.23 10.15 8.19
N ASP A 64 -17.21 9.35 7.86
CA ASP A 64 -15.87 9.86 7.59
C ASP A 64 -15.72 10.31 6.13
N PRO A 65 -15.52 11.62 5.85
CA PRO A 65 -15.36 12.13 4.48
C PRO A 65 -14.12 11.58 3.78
N GLN A 66 -13.12 11.09 4.52
CA GLN A 66 -11.93 10.43 3.96
C GLN A 66 -12.10 8.91 3.78
N ARG A 67 -13.28 8.39 4.13
CA ARG A 67 -13.66 6.97 4.04
C ARG A 67 -12.57 6.04 4.57
N ARG A 68 -12.09 6.31 5.78
CA ARG A 68 -11.08 5.47 6.44
C ARG A 68 -11.66 4.11 6.81
N LEU A 69 -10.78 3.12 6.91
CA LEU A 69 -11.12 1.73 7.20
C LEU A 69 -11.36 1.56 8.71
N ALA A 70 -12.46 0.90 9.10
CA ALA A 70 -12.74 0.52 10.49
C ALA A 70 -12.05 -0.80 10.85
N ILE A 71 -10.71 -0.76 10.91
CA ILE A 71 -9.89 -1.95 11.24
C ILE A 71 -10.12 -2.32 12.72
N ARG A 72 -10.77 -3.48 12.92
CA ARG A 72 -11.26 -3.93 14.24
C ARG A 72 -10.13 -4.37 15.19
N ARG A 73 -9.05 -4.95 14.67
CA ARG A 73 -7.94 -5.48 15.47
C ARG A 73 -6.95 -4.38 15.87
N LYS A 74 -7.38 -3.48 16.76
CA LYS A 74 -6.49 -2.54 17.44
C LYS A 74 -5.71 -3.29 18.54
N PRO A 75 -4.45 -2.90 18.83
CA PRO A 75 -3.76 -3.41 20.00
C PRO A 75 -4.56 -3.03 21.25
N ARG A 76 -4.95 -4.02 22.05
CA ARG A 76 -5.66 -3.84 23.33
C ARG A 76 -4.83 -4.51 24.41
N TYR A 77 -4.55 -3.79 25.50
CA TYR A 77 -4.09 -4.45 26.71
C TYR A 77 -5.21 -5.32 27.29
N VAL A 78 -4.83 -6.29 28.14
CA VAL A 78 -5.77 -7.14 28.89
C VAL A 78 -6.76 -6.32 29.74
N ASN A 79 -6.41 -5.06 30.04
CA ASN A 79 -7.25 -4.10 30.77
C ASN A 79 -7.97 -3.09 29.86
N GLU A 80 -8.16 -3.42 28.58
CA GLU A 80 -8.96 -2.67 27.58
C GLU A 80 -8.47 -1.26 27.19
N GLU A 81 -7.44 -0.72 27.84
CA GLU A 81 -6.79 0.49 27.33
C GLU A 81 -6.08 0.17 26.01
N THR A 82 -6.42 0.93 24.96
CA THR A 82 -5.56 0.99 23.77
C THR A 82 -4.25 1.62 24.23
N PRO A 83 -3.07 1.07 23.90
CA PRO A 83 -1.83 1.71 24.26
C PRO A 83 -1.90 3.17 23.83
N HIS A 84 -1.70 4.10 24.78
CA HIS A 84 -1.73 5.56 24.55
C HIS A 84 -0.81 5.99 23.41
N VAL A 85 0.04 5.08 22.95
CA VAL A 85 1.11 5.29 22.00
C VAL A 85 0.85 4.69 20.62
N PHE A 86 -0.27 3.98 20.43
CA PHE A 86 -0.75 3.61 19.11
C PHE A 86 -1.41 4.83 18.44
N LEU A 87 -0.81 5.32 17.35
CA LEU A 87 -1.28 6.51 16.64
C LEU A 87 -2.34 6.19 15.58
N GLY A 88 -2.43 4.93 15.16
CA GLY A 88 -3.37 4.48 14.13
C GLY A 88 -2.72 3.58 13.09
N PHE A 89 -3.52 3.21 12.09
CA PHE A 89 -3.05 2.44 10.93
C PHE A 89 -2.57 3.36 9.82
N ALA A 90 -1.41 3.07 9.23
CA ALA A 90 -0.80 3.88 8.19
C ALA A 90 -1.74 4.11 6.99
N VAL A 91 -2.51 3.09 6.61
CA VAL A 91 -3.50 3.17 5.52
C VAL A 91 -4.55 4.27 5.74
N ASN A 92 -4.86 4.64 6.99
CA ASN A 92 -5.85 5.67 7.33
C ASN A 92 -5.23 7.07 7.53
N MET A 93 -3.90 7.16 7.57
CA MET A 93 -3.18 8.44 7.71
C MET A 93 -2.98 9.16 6.37
N ILE A 94 -3.23 8.47 5.25
CA ILE A 94 -3.11 9.03 3.92
C ILE A 94 -4.43 9.72 3.55
N ASN A 95 -4.37 11.01 3.22
CA ASN A 95 -5.48 11.72 2.61
C ASN A 95 -5.54 11.40 1.12
N ILE A 96 -6.73 11.13 0.61
CA ILE A 96 -6.97 10.77 -0.79
C ILE A 96 -7.87 11.83 -1.40
N ASP A 97 -7.56 12.22 -2.64
CA ASP A 97 -8.44 13.07 -3.43
C ASP A 97 -9.83 12.43 -3.53
N THR A 98 -10.87 13.23 -3.34
CA THR A 98 -12.28 12.82 -3.42
C THR A 98 -12.62 12.04 -4.69
N ALA A 99 -12.00 12.35 -5.84
CA ALA A 99 -12.21 11.65 -7.10
C ALA A 99 -11.73 10.19 -7.08
N ASN A 100 -10.91 9.81 -6.09
CA ASN A 100 -10.33 8.48 -5.95
C ASN A 100 -10.84 7.72 -4.71
N LEU A 101 -11.80 8.28 -3.98
CA LEU A 101 -12.39 7.64 -2.79
C LEU A 101 -13.41 6.54 -3.16
N TYR A 102 -14.03 6.62 -4.33
CA TYR A 102 -15.11 5.74 -4.77
C TYR A 102 -14.96 5.38 -6.24
N CYS A 103 -15.46 4.20 -6.64
CA CYS A 103 -15.64 3.83 -8.05
C CYS A 103 -14.40 3.97 -8.94
N VAL A 104 -13.21 3.72 -8.38
CA VAL A 104 -11.95 3.74 -9.13
C VAL A 104 -11.78 2.43 -9.91
N THR A 105 -12.18 1.31 -9.33
CA THR A 105 -12.24 0.01 -9.99
C THR A 105 -13.60 -0.20 -10.65
N ARG A 106 -13.68 -1.10 -11.64
CA ARG A 106 -14.94 -1.50 -12.27
C ARG A 106 -15.95 -2.11 -11.29
N THR A 107 -15.46 -2.66 -10.17
CA THR A 107 -16.28 -3.22 -9.08
C THR A 107 -16.75 -2.17 -8.07
N GLY A 108 -16.43 -0.89 -8.27
CA GLY A 108 -16.91 0.21 -7.43
C GLY A 108 -15.99 0.61 -6.28
N TYR A 109 -14.83 -0.03 -6.12
CA TYR A 109 -13.92 0.24 -5.01
C TYR A 109 -13.06 1.50 -5.25
N GLY A 110 -12.76 2.22 -4.17
CA GLY A 110 -11.80 3.31 -4.12
C GLY A 110 -10.35 2.86 -3.91
N LEU A 111 -9.42 3.82 -3.92
CA LEU A 111 -7.98 3.53 -3.75
C LEU A 111 -7.61 3.09 -2.33
N ARG A 112 -8.38 3.48 -1.29
CA ARG A 112 -8.01 3.16 0.10
C ARG A 112 -8.10 1.66 0.36
N GLU A 113 -9.25 1.08 0.07
CA GLU A 113 -9.52 -0.34 0.30
C GLU A 113 -8.82 -1.25 -0.71
N THR A 114 -8.35 -0.73 -1.84
CA THR A 114 -7.62 -1.52 -2.85
C THR A 114 -6.12 -1.26 -2.77
N LEU A 115 -5.63 -0.22 -3.44
CA LEU A 115 -4.20 0.07 -3.58
C LEU A 115 -3.50 0.27 -2.23
N LEU A 116 -4.01 1.18 -1.40
CA LEU A 116 -3.34 1.54 -0.15
C LEU A 116 -3.43 0.41 0.87
N TYR A 117 -4.55 -0.28 0.96
CA TYR A 117 -4.64 -1.48 1.79
C TYR A 117 -3.74 -2.61 1.28
N GLY A 118 -3.58 -2.77 -0.04
CA GLY A 118 -2.62 -3.74 -0.60
C GLY A 118 -1.16 -3.41 -0.27
N LEU A 119 -0.82 -2.14 -0.10
CA LEU A 119 0.55 -1.69 0.22
C LEU A 119 0.84 -1.66 1.72
N PHE A 120 -0.12 -1.18 2.51
CA PHE A 120 0.07 -0.93 3.95
C PHE A 120 -0.67 -1.94 4.83
N SER A 121 -1.67 -2.65 4.32
CA SER A 121 -2.44 -3.65 5.06
C SER A 121 -2.85 -3.10 6.45
N GLN A 122 -2.45 -3.76 7.54
CA GLN A 122 -2.71 -3.35 8.92
C GLN A 122 -1.45 -2.76 9.59
N LEU A 123 -0.56 -2.13 8.81
CA LEU A 123 0.65 -1.48 9.31
C LEU A 123 0.31 -0.47 10.40
N GLN A 124 0.80 -0.74 11.61
CA GLN A 124 0.57 0.06 12.80
C GLN A 124 1.62 1.18 12.90
N VAL A 125 1.22 2.34 13.42
CA VAL A 125 2.10 3.49 13.61
C VAL A 125 2.18 3.85 15.08
N TYR A 126 3.41 4.01 15.57
CA TYR A 126 3.74 4.33 16.96
C TYR A 126 4.55 5.62 17.05
N LYS A 127 4.54 6.25 18.23
CA LYS A 127 5.29 7.49 18.46
C LYS A 127 6.81 7.24 18.48
N THR A 128 7.28 6.32 19.30
CA THR A 128 8.71 5.97 19.40
C THR A 128 8.95 4.47 19.17
N SER A 129 10.21 4.11 18.91
CA SER A 129 10.63 2.73 18.77
C SER A 129 10.47 1.95 20.08
N ALA A 130 10.64 2.62 21.23
CA ALA A 130 10.44 1.99 22.54
C ALA A 130 8.97 1.57 22.73
N ASP A 131 8.04 2.46 22.40
CA ASP A 131 6.60 2.17 22.48
C ASP A 131 6.18 1.05 21.53
N MET A 132 6.75 1.05 20.32
CA MET A 132 6.54 0.00 19.32
C MET A 132 7.02 -1.36 19.85
N MET A 133 8.15 -1.40 20.57
CA MET A 133 8.67 -2.63 21.16
C MET A 133 7.85 -3.10 22.36
N GLU A 134 7.30 -2.19 23.17
CA GLU A 134 6.38 -2.53 24.26
C GLU A 134 5.09 -3.17 23.71
N ALA A 135 4.60 -2.66 22.58
CA ALA A 135 3.40 -3.16 21.92
C ALA A 135 3.65 -4.41 21.04
N LEU A 136 4.87 -4.95 21.00
CA LEU A 136 5.27 -6.06 20.13
C LEU A 136 4.30 -7.27 20.15
N PRO A 137 3.80 -7.75 21.31
CA PRO A 137 2.86 -8.86 21.34
C PRO A 137 1.52 -8.61 20.64
N PHE A 138 1.18 -7.34 20.40
CA PHE A 138 -0.08 -6.90 19.81
C PHE A 138 0.05 -6.46 18.34
N ILE A 139 1.27 -6.47 17.80
CA ILE A 139 1.53 -6.19 16.39
C ILE A 139 1.25 -7.46 15.58
N ILE A 140 0.26 -7.39 14.68
CA ILE A 140 -0.20 -8.55 13.89
C ILE A 140 0.47 -8.61 12.52
N ASP A 141 0.78 -7.45 11.95
CA ASP A 141 1.34 -7.31 10.62
C ASP A 141 2.73 -6.65 10.74
N GLY A 142 2.92 -5.48 10.15
CA GLY A 142 4.09 -4.63 10.44
C GLY A 142 3.78 -3.53 11.45
N ALA A 143 4.83 -2.87 11.90
CA ALA A 143 4.76 -1.61 12.63
C ALA A 143 5.90 -0.66 12.24
N ILE A 144 5.64 0.64 12.36
CA ILE A 144 6.65 1.68 12.23
C ILE A 144 6.52 2.67 13.39
N SER A 145 7.63 3.33 13.71
CA SER A 145 7.64 4.45 14.65
C SER A 145 8.10 5.74 13.98
N LEU A 146 7.70 6.88 14.52
CA LEU A 146 8.06 8.20 13.97
C LEU A 146 9.57 8.51 14.11
N ASP A 147 10.25 7.90 15.09
CA ASP A 147 11.70 8.00 15.28
C ASP A 147 12.51 7.02 14.40
N GLY A 148 11.85 6.28 13.50
CA GLY A 148 12.51 5.55 12.41
C GLY A 148 12.56 4.02 12.55
N GLY A 149 12.03 3.45 13.62
CA GLY A 149 11.89 2.01 13.79
C GLY A 149 10.98 1.38 12.73
N ILE A 150 11.36 0.16 12.29
CA ILE A 150 10.56 -0.64 11.36
C ILE A 150 10.54 -2.10 11.82
N ILE A 151 9.33 -2.62 11.98
CA ILE A 151 9.01 -4.04 12.08
C ILE A 151 8.23 -4.41 10.83
N LYS A 152 8.80 -5.27 10.00
CA LYS A 152 8.10 -5.87 8.85
C LYS A 152 7.26 -7.06 9.34
N SER A 153 6.26 -7.41 8.54
CA SER A 153 5.40 -8.58 8.76
C SER A 153 6.21 -9.85 9.04
N GLY A 154 5.69 -10.71 9.92
CA GLY A 154 6.34 -11.99 10.26
C GLY A 154 7.50 -11.87 11.26
N GLY A 155 7.59 -10.76 12.00
CA GLY A 155 8.60 -10.57 13.05
C GLY A 155 9.99 -10.20 12.53
N ILE A 156 10.08 -9.58 11.35
CA ILE A 156 11.36 -9.18 10.74
C ILE A 156 11.68 -7.73 11.14
N PHE A 157 12.81 -7.53 11.82
CA PHE A 157 13.24 -6.22 12.30
C PHE A 157 14.23 -5.55 11.35
N SER A 158 14.12 -4.24 11.17
CA SER A 158 15.13 -3.42 10.48
C SER A 158 15.98 -2.68 11.51
N LEU A 159 17.26 -3.02 11.62
CA LEU A 159 18.20 -2.41 12.56
C LEU A 159 19.31 -1.65 11.80
N GLY A 160 19.90 -0.64 12.45
CA GLY A 160 20.97 0.19 11.89
C GLY A 160 20.51 1.57 11.43
N LYS A 161 21.46 2.36 10.93
CA LYS A 161 21.16 3.71 10.41
C LYS A 161 20.34 3.62 9.13
N ARG A 162 19.34 4.49 9.02
CA ARG A 162 18.60 4.75 7.78
C ARG A 162 19.38 5.68 6.86
#